data_AF-A0A224XQE5-F1
#
_entry.id   AF-A0A224XQE5-F1
#
_cell.length_a   1.000
_cell.length_b   1.000
_cell.length_c   1.000
_cell.angle_alpha   90.00
_cell.angle_beta   90.00
_cell.angle_gamma   90.00
#
_symmetry.space_group_name_H-M   'P 1'
#
loop_
_entity.id
_entity.type
_entity.pdbx_description
1 polymer ?
#
loop_
_entity_poly.entity_id
_entity_poly.type
_entity_poly.pdbx_seq_one_letter_code
_entity_poly.pdbx_strand_id
1 'polypeptide(L)'
;KRPELWKNKSWILHQDNAPAHNALSVKRYLAARGTPVLEHAPYSPCIYHPVTFSCFRRSVCLKRNPVRVDGRGEAKSAELVNALTKDDFQHCFDQWKKRMERCVARG
;
A
#
# COMPACT_ATOMS: atom_id res chain seq x y z
N LYS A 1 0.43 -13.90 -11.61
CA LYS A 1 -0.76 -13.01 -11.71
C LYS A 1 -1.97 -13.75 -11.15
N ARG A 2 -2.95 -13.06 -10.55
CA ARG A 2 -4.19 -13.63 -9.97
C ARG A 2 -5.42 -13.30 -10.84
N PRO A 3 -5.60 -13.95 -12.00
CA PRO A 3 -6.64 -13.60 -12.98
C PRO A 3 -8.08 -13.79 -12.48
N GLU A 4 -8.30 -14.62 -11.48
CA GLU A 4 -9.59 -14.86 -10.83
C GLU A 4 -10.17 -13.61 -10.16
N LEU A 5 -9.32 -12.80 -9.50
CA LEU A 5 -9.74 -11.54 -8.89
C LEU A 5 -10.17 -10.53 -9.97
N TRP A 6 -9.47 -10.56 -11.12
CA TRP A 6 -9.71 -9.65 -12.23
C TRP A 6 -11.01 -9.98 -12.96
N LYS A 7 -11.36 -11.26 -13.08
CA LYS A 7 -12.61 -11.71 -13.70
C LYS A 7 -13.85 -11.29 -12.91
N ASN A 8 -13.77 -11.34 -11.58
CA ASN A 8 -14.93 -11.11 -10.71
C ASN A 8 -15.06 -9.66 -10.22
N LYS A 9 -14.17 -8.75 -10.66
CA LYS A 9 -14.07 -7.36 -10.16
C LYS A 9 -14.07 -7.30 -8.61
N SER A 10 -13.54 -8.32 -7.96
CA SER A 10 -13.63 -8.52 -6.51
C SER A 10 -12.51 -7.82 -5.73
N TRP A 11 -11.76 -6.93 -6.39
CA TRP A 11 -10.67 -6.17 -5.80
C TRP A 11 -10.79 -4.70 -6.18
N ILE A 12 -10.31 -3.83 -5.30
CA ILE A 12 -10.28 -2.39 -5.48
C ILE A 12 -8.84 -1.92 -5.29
N LEU A 13 -8.39 -1.02 -6.16
CA LEU A 13 -7.09 -0.40 -6.06
C LEU A 13 -7.16 0.78 -5.07
N HIS A 14 -6.35 0.76 -4.02
CA HIS A 14 -6.16 1.92 -3.16
C HIS A 14 -4.75 2.48 -3.40
N GLN A 15 -4.64 3.79 -3.66
CA GLN A 15 -3.38 4.51 -3.88
C GLN A 15 -3.43 5.87 -3.17
N ASP A 16 -2.28 6.47 -2.91
CA ASP A 16 -2.22 7.83 -2.38
C ASP A 16 -2.42 8.89 -3.47
N ASN A 17 -2.56 10.15 -3.06
CA ASN A 17 -2.79 11.28 -3.97
C ASN A 17 -1.51 11.82 -4.63
N ALA A 18 -0.44 11.03 -4.73
CA ALA A 18 0.79 11.46 -5.38
C ALA A 18 0.52 11.97 -6.81
N PRO A 19 1.22 13.02 -7.29
CA PRO A 19 0.96 13.59 -8.61
C PRO A 19 1.01 12.57 -9.75
N ALA A 20 1.89 11.57 -9.64
CA ALA A 20 2.01 10.49 -10.62
C ALA A 20 0.76 9.60 -10.70
N HIS A 21 0.15 9.25 -9.55
CA HIS A 21 -1.10 8.48 -9.51
C HIS A 21 -2.30 9.30 -10.02
N ASN A 22 -2.24 10.62 -9.82
CA ASN A 22 -3.28 11.53 -10.27
C ASN A 22 -3.15 12.00 -11.73
N ALA A 23 -2.07 11.63 -12.41
CA ALA A 23 -1.84 11.99 -13.81
C ALA A 23 -2.94 11.43 -14.72
N LEU A 24 -3.33 12.21 -15.72
CA LEU A 24 -4.40 11.84 -16.66
C LEU A 24 -4.09 10.53 -17.40
N SER A 25 -2.83 10.31 -17.78
CA SER A 25 -2.38 9.08 -18.44
C SER A 25 -2.66 7.84 -17.58
N VAL A 26 -2.39 7.91 -16.27
CA VAL A 26 -2.64 6.82 -15.32
C VAL A 26 -4.13 6.59 -15.12
N LYS A 27 -4.91 7.67 -14.94
CA LYS A 27 -6.38 7.57 -14.81
C LYS A 27 -7.03 6.92 -16.03
N ARG A 28 -6.61 7.33 -17.25
CA ARG A 28 -7.09 6.73 -18.51
C ARG A 28 -6.71 5.26 -18.62
N TYR A 29 -5.49 4.89 -18.21
CA TYR A 29 -5.03 3.51 -18.21
C TYR A 29 -5.86 2.61 -17.28
N LEU A 30 -6.14 3.08 -16.06
CA LEU A 30 -6.95 2.34 -15.08
C LEU A 30 -8.40 2.19 -15.55
N ALA A 31 -8.98 3.26 -16.10
CA ALA A 31 -10.33 3.24 -16.66
C ALA A 31 -10.46 2.26 -17.84
N ALA A 32 -9.50 2.27 -18.78
CA ALA A 32 -9.48 1.37 -19.93
C ALA A 32 -9.41 -0.11 -19.52
N ARG A 33 -8.81 -0.42 -18.37
CA ARG A 33 -8.76 -1.77 -17.79
C ARG A 33 -9.92 -2.10 -16.86
N GLY A 34 -10.85 -1.17 -16.67
CA GLY A 34 -11.97 -1.33 -15.74
C GLY A 34 -11.54 -1.57 -14.30
N THR A 35 -10.39 -1.02 -13.90
CA THR A 35 -9.87 -1.16 -12.53
C THR A 35 -10.58 -0.18 -11.60
N PRO A 36 -11.37 -0.64 -10.62
CA PRO A 36 -11.99 0.26 -9.66
C PRO A 36 -10.91 0.82 -8.72
N VAL A 37 -10.97 2.13 -8.46
CA VAL A 37 -10.03 2.84 -7.58
C VAL A 37 -10.81 3.40 -6.39
N LEU A 38 -10.33 3.13 -5.18
CA LEU A 38 -10.84 3.72 -3.94
C LEU A 38 -10.28 5.12 -3.79
N GLU A 39 -11.18 6.11 -3.71
CA GLU A 39 -10.79 7.51 -3.51
C GLU A 39 -10.03 7.69 -2.19
N HIS A 40 -8.98 8.53 -2.23
CA HIS A 40 -8.17 8.88 -1.08
C HIS A 40 -8.41 10.35 -0.72
N ALA A 41 -8.72 10.63 0.53
CA ALA A 41 -8.94 12.00 0.98
C ALA A 41 -7.67 12.87 0.79
N PRO A 42 -7.79 14.14 0.38
CA PRO A 42 -6.67 15.08 0.34
C PRO A 42 -6.04 15.24 1.72
N TYR A 43 -4.70 15.39 1.78
CA TYR A 43 -3.94 15.61 3.02
C TYR A 43 -4.07 14.55 4.12
N SER A 44 -4.70 13.41 3.84
CA SER A 44 -4.67 12.27 4.76
C SER A 44 -3.26 11.67 4.74
N PRO A 45 -2.48 11.72 5.85
CA PRO A 45 -1.08 11.34 5.81
C PRO A 45 -0.89 9.90 5.31
N CYS A 46 0.15 9.69 4.50
CA CYS A 46 0.48 8.42 3.86
C CYS A 46 0.60 7.24 4.83
N ILE A 47 0.63 7.48 6.15
CA ILE A 47 0.58 6.48 7.24
C ILE A 47 -0.75 5.74 7.35
N TYR A 48 -1.79 6.22 6.68
CA TYR A 48 -3.10 5.55 6.63
C TYR A 48 -3.17 4.47 5.54
N HIS A 49 -2.08 4.17 4.83
CA HIS A 49 -2.06 3.06 3.89
C HIS A 49 -1.65 1.76 4.59
N PRO A 50 -2.33 0.62 4.36
CA PRO A 50 -1.96 -0.67 4.95
C PRO A 50 -0.49 -1.05 4.66
N VAL A 51 -0.03 -0.77 3.43
CA VAL A 51 1.31 -1.11 2.93
C VAL A 51 2.39 -0.23 3.56
N THR A 52 2.15 1.08 3.70
CA THR A 52 3.11 2.00 4.33
C THR A 52 3.19 1.79 5.85
N PHE A 53 2.13 1.30 6.50
CA PHE A 53 2.21 0.97 7.92
C PHE A 53 2.97 -0.34 8.19
N SER A 54 2.72 -1.38 7.40
CA SER A 54 3.32 -2.72 7.59
C SER A 54 4.76 -2.79 7.08
N CYS A 55 4.93 -2.56 5.77
CA CYS A 55 6.19 -2.77 5.07
C CYS A 55 7.22 -1.71 5.46
N PHE A 56 6.76 -0.49 5.73
CA PHE A 56 7.64 0.61 6.13
C PHE A 56 8.08 0.54 7.59
N ARG A 57 7.28 0.01 8.53
CA ARG A 57 7.78 -0.21 9.91
C ARG A 57 8.86 -1.28 9.96
N ARG A 58 8.69 -2.39 9.24
CA ARG A 58 9.67 -3.48 9.18
C ARG A 58 10.95 -3.05 8.46
N SER A 59 10.86 -2.22 7.42
CA SER A 59 12.03 -1.64 6.74
C SER A 59 12.65 -0.41 7.44
N VAL A 60 11.88 0.39 8.19
CA VAL A 60 12.41 1.47 9.05
C VAL A 60 13.19 0.89 10.24
N CYS A 61 12.84 -0.30 10.75
CA CYS A 61 13.71 -1.02 11.68
C CYS A 61 15.10 -1.34 11.09
N LEU A 62 15.24 -1.45 9.76
CA LEU A 62 16.56 -1.57 9.12
C LEU A 62 17.30 -0.24 9.02
N LYS A 63 16.61 0.90 8.91
CA LYS A 63 17.26 2.23 8.81
C LYS A 63 18.01 2.66 10.08
N ARG A 64 17.87 1.92 11.19
CA ARG A 64 18.73 2.06 12.39
C ARG A 64 20.13 1.47 12.21
N ASN A 65 20.39 0.76 11.12
CA ASN A 65 21.73 0.46 10.64
C ASN A 65 21.93 1.13 9.27
N PRO A 66 22.99 1.91 9.05
CA PRO A 66 23.21 2.56 7.76
C PRO A 66 23.57 1.50 6.72
N VAL A 67 22.56 0.92 6.08
CA VAL A 67 22.76 0.09 4.89
C VAL A 67 23.15 1.05 3.76
N ARG A 68 24.44 1.05 3.43
CA ARG A 68 24.95 1.68 2.21
C ARG A 68 24.15 1.16 1.03
N VAL A 69 23.69 2.08 0.17
CA VAL A 69 23.01 1.77 -1.08
C VAL A 69 24.06 1.25 -2.06
N ASP A 70 24.41 -0.02 -1.92
CA ASP A 70 24.84 -0.87 -3.02
C ASP A 70 23.76 -1.95 -3.20
N GLY A 71 23.78 -2.72 -4.29
CA GLY A 71 22.73 -3.66 -4.70
C GLY A 71 22.26 -4.70 -3.66
N ARG A 72 22.83 -4.73 -2.45
CA ARG A 72 22.35 -5.46 -1.28
C ARG A 72 21.01 -4.96 -0.73
N GLY A 73 20.61 -3.71 -1.03
CA GLY A 73 19.34 -3.14 -0.58
C GLY A 73 18.11 -3.87 -1.13
N GLU A 74 18.14 -4.24 -2.41
CA GLU A 74 17.03 -4.92 -3.09
C GLU A 74 16.88 -6.37 -2.62
N ALA A 75 17.99 -7.11 -2.51
CA ALA A 75 18.00 -8.49 -2.02
C ALA A 75 17.46 -8.59 -0.58
N LYS A 76 17.93 -7.71 0.30
CA LYS A 76 17.47 -7.66 1.70
C LYS A 76 16.01 -7.22 1.80
N SER A 77 15.55 -6.33 0.93
CA SER A 77 14.14 -5.95 0.86
C SER A 77 13.26 -7.10 0.38
N ALA A 78 13.71 -7.87 -0.61
CA ALA A 78 13.00 -9.02 -1.13
C ALA A 78 12.85 -10.12 -0.07
N GLU A 79 13.92 -10.43 0.67
CA GLU A 79 13.88 -11.39 1.79
C GLU A 79 12.83 -10.99 2.84
N LEU A 80 12.80 -9.71 3.24
CA LEU A 80 11.85 -9.22 4.23
C LEU A 80 10.40 -9.28 3.75
N VAL A 81 10.16 -8.98 2.47
CA VAL A 81 8.82 -9.07 1.87
C VAL A 81 8.39 -10.53 1.76
N ASN A 82 9.29 -11.42 1.37
CA ASN A 82 9.02 -12.86 1.27
C ASN A 82 8.78 -13.52 2.64
N ALA A 83 9.33 -12.96 3.71
CA ALA A 83 9.10 -13.41 5.08
C ALA A 83 7.75 -12.95 5.66
N LEU A 84 6.98 -12.10 4.95
CA LEU A 84 5.66 -11.66 5.40
C LEU A 84 4.64 -12.80 5.27
N THR A 85 3.91 -13.04 6.35
CA THR A 85 2.85 -14.04 6.40
C THR A 85 1.50 -13.44 6.00
N LYS A 86 0.51 -14.29 5.72
CA LYS A 86 -0.88 -13.85 5.52
C LYS A 86 -1.40 -13.05 6.73
N ASP A 87 -1.05 -13.50 7.94
CA ASP A 87 -1.50 -12.87 9.18
C ASP A 87 -0.90 -11.48 9.37
N ASP A 88 0.35 -11.28 8.92
CA ASP A 88 0.97 -9.94 8.89
C ASP A 88 0.15 -8.97 8.03
N PHE A 89 -0.28 -9.39 6.85
CA PHE A 89 -1.14 -8.57 5.99
C PHE A 89 -2.52 -8.34 6.62
N GLN A 90 -3.16 -9.39 7.15
CA GLN A 90 -4.47 -9.30 7.78
C GLN A 90 -4.46 -8.31 8.95
N HIS A 91 -3.46 -8.41 9.84
CA HIS A 91 -3.27 -7.49 10.95
C HIS A 91 -3.17 -6.04 10.47
N CYS A 92 -2.49 -5.79 9.35
CA CYS A 92 -2.32 -4.45 8.82
C CYS A 92 -3.61 -3.87 8.26
N PHE A 93 -4.44 -4.69 7.60
CA PHE A 93 -5.79 -4.29 7.20
C PHE A 93 -6.69 -4.01 8.42
N ASP A 94 -6.57 -4.77 9.50
CA ASP A 94 -7.33 -4.53 10.72
C ASP A 94 -6.94 -3.23 11.42
N GLN A 95 -5.63 -2.93 11.49
CA GLN A 95 -5.14 -1.65 11.99
C GLN A 95 -5.60 -0.48 11.11
N TRP A 96 -5.63 -0.66 9.80
CA TRP A 96 -6.14 0.34 8.87
C TRP A 96 -7.62 0.65 9.11
N LYS A 97 -8.48 -0.37 9.19
CA LYS A 97 -9.91 -0.21 9.51
C LYS A 97 -10.12 0.57 10.81
N LYS A 98 -9.44 0.17 11.90
CA LYS A 98 -9.50 0.86 13.20
C LYS A 98 -9.11 2.34 13.12
N ARG A 99 -8.19 2.71 12.23
CA ARG A 99 -7.81 4.12 12.02
C ARG A 99 -8.88 4.90 11.29
N MET A 100 -9.45 4.31 10.25
CA MET A 100 -10.55 4.93 9.51
C MET A 100 -11.75 5.19 10.43
N GLU A 101 -12.11 4.23 11.29
CA GLU A 101 -13.15 4.40 12.32
C GLU A 101 -12.86 5.57 13.27
N ARG A 102 -11.60 5.71 13.71
CA ARG A 102 -11.19 6.85 14.55
C ARG A 102 -11.23 8.18 13.82
N CYS A 103 -10.93 8.21 12.52
CA CYS A 103 -11.06 9.42 11.69
C CYS A 103 -12.52 9.85 11.58
N VAL A 104 -13.44 8.90 11.36
CA VAL A 104 -14.88 9.18 11.32
C VAL A 104 -15.38 9.70 12.68
N ALA A 105 -14.95 9.11 13.79
CA ALA A 105 -15.37 9.55 15.14
C ALA A 105 -14.80 10.91 15.59
N ARG A 106 -13.80 11.45 14.87
CA ARG A 106 -13.14 12.73 15.18
C ARG A 106 -13.48 13.85 14.20
N GLY A 107 -14.15 13.53 13.09
CA GLY A 107 -14.74 14.49 12.16
C GLY A 107 -16.15 14.86 12.62
#